data_AF-A0AB33JU63-F1
#
_entry.id   AF-A0AB33JU63-F1
#
_cell.length_a   1.000
_cell.length_b   1.000
_cell.length_c   1.000
_cell.angle_alpha   90.00
_cell.angle_beta   90.00
_cell.angle_gamma   90.00
#
_symmetry.space_group_name_H-M   'P 1'
#
loop_
_entity.id
_entity.type
_entity.pdbx_description
1 polymer ?
#
loop_
_entity_poly.entity_id
_entity_poly.type
_entity_poly.pdbx_seq_one_letter_code
_entity_poly.pdbx_strand_id
1 'polypeptide(L)' 'MTPDPNGDPPDVAPHPTGRDLESAVERVELLEARVQALGQAIHALIQGLEEIPDQEPDPERPARAARLAHELLLAQGL' A
#
# COMPACT_ATOMS: atom_id res chain seq x y z
N MET A 1 21.49 59.26 -6.89
CA MET A 1 21.19 58.05 -7.67
C MET A 1 21.01 56.93 -6.66
N THR A 2 19.80 56.80 -6.13
CA THR A 2 19.40 55.82 -5.11
C THR A 2 19.12 54.46 -5.77
N PRO A 3 19.56 53.33 -5.21
CA PRO A 3 19.21 52.01 -5.72
C PRO A 3 17.78 51.64 -5.34
N ASP A 4 17.04 51.06 -6.29
CA ASP A 4 15.70 50.47 -6.08
C ASP A 4 15.80 49.25 -5.15
N PRO A 5 14.99 49.17 -4.07
CA PRO A 5 15.06 48.11 -3.07
C PRO A 5 14.14 46.89 -3.32
N ASN A 6 13.44 46.81 -4.46
CA ASN A 6 12.49 45.71 -4.71
C ASN A 6 12.91 44.87 -5.90
N GLY A 7 13.90 44.00 -5.68
CA GLY A 7 13.98 42.75 -6.43
C GLY A 7 13.05 41.76 -5.75
N ASP A 8 11.89 41.48 -6.34
CA ASP A 8 11.10 40.30 -5.95
C ASP A 8 12.04 39.07 -5.98
N PRO A 9 12.15 38.30 -4.89
CA PRO A 9 12.87 37.03 -4.96
C PRO A 9 12.16 36.14 -6.00
N PRO A 10 12.91 35.32 -6.76
CA PRO A 10 12.29 34.39 -7.69
C PRO A 10 11.26 33.54 -6.94
N ASP A 11 10.16 33.24 -7.60
CA ASP A 11 9.11 32.32 -7.17
C ASP A 11 9.72 30.90 -7.01
N VAL A 12 10.46 30.70 -5.92
CA VAL A 12 10.98 29.41 -5.52
C VAL A 12 9.80 28.69 -4.91
N ALA A 13 9.10 27.90 -5.73
CA ALA A 13 8.15 26.91 -5.26
C ALA A 13 8.80 26.20 -4.05
N PRO A 14 8.13 26.13 -2.89
CA PRO A 14 8.76 25.69 -1.65
C PRO A 14 9.38 24.32 -1.87
N HIS A 15 10.72 24.25 -1.79
CA HIS A 15 11.42 22.99 -1.86
C HIS A 15 10.98 22.14 -0.67
N PRO A 16 10.50 20.90 -0.88
CA PRO A 16 10.10 20.04 0.21
C PRO A 16 11.29 19.89 1.16
N THR A 17 11.06 20.13 2.45
CA THR A 17 12.12 20.03 3.45
C THR A 17 12.46 18.56 3.69
N GLY A 18 13.61 18.29 4.30
CA GLY A 18 14.04 16.92 4.60
C GLY A 18 13.00 16.11 5.39
N ARG A 19 12.24 16.77 6.29
CA ARG A 19 11.16 16.13 7.06
C ARG A 19 9.95 15.74 6.20
N ASP A 20 9.63 16.56 5.20
CA ASP A 20 8.51 16.28 4.29
C ASP A 20 8.83 15.07 3.42
N LEU A 21 10.09 14.95 3.00
CA LEU A 21 10.56 13.80 2.24
C LEU A 21 10.61 12.53 3.10
N GLU A 22 11.11 12.61 4.33
CA GLU A 22 11.12 11.50 5.29
C GLU A 22 9.70 10.98 5.56
N SER A 23 8.75 11.87 5.83
CA SER A 23 7.34 11.50 6.00
C SER A 23 6.71 10.90 4.74
N ALA A 24 7.10 11.38 3.55
CA ALA A 24 6.64 10.80 2.30
C ALA A 24 7.18 9.37 2.10
N VAL A 25 8.44 9.13 2.44
CA VAL A 25 9.06 7.79 2.36
C VAL A 25 8.37 6.82 3.32
N GLU A 26 8.17 7.19 4.59
CA GLU A 26 7.45 6.35 5.57
C GLU A 26 6.03 6.00 5.09
N ARG A 27 5.33 6.98 4.49
CA ARG A 27 4.01 6.76 3.93
C ARG A 27 4.02 5.81 2.74
N VAL A 28 5.03 5.89 1.87
CA VAL A 28 5.20 5.00 0.73
C VAL A 28 5.49 3.58 1.22
N GLU A 29 6.41 3.41 2.16
CA GLU A 29 6.74 2.10 2.76
C GLU A 29 5.51 1.43 3.39
N LEU A 30 4.70 2.20 4.13
CA LEU A 30 3.46 1.71 4.70
C LEU A 30 2.45 1.29 3.62
N LEU A 31 2.33 2.06 2.54
CA LEU A 31 1.44 1.73 1.42
C LEU A 31 1.91 0.49 0.68
N GLU A 32 3.21 0.35 0.43
CA GLU A 32 3.80 -0.84 -0.20
C GLU A 32 3.51 -2.10 0.64
N ALA A 33 3.73 -2.04 1.95
CA ALA A 33 3.41 -3.16 2.85
C ALA A 33 1.92 -3.55 2.80
N ARG A 34 1.02 -2.55 2.80
CA ARG A 34 -0.43 -2.78 2.71
C ARG A 34 -0.84 -3.37 1.37
N VAL A 35 -0.30 -2.86 0.26
CA VAL A 35 -0.59 -3.39 -1.08
C VAL A 35 -0.09 -4.82 -1.22
N GLN A 36 1.10 -5.12 -0.67
CA GLN A 36 1.65 -6.46 -0.69
C GLN A 36 0.75 -7.46 0.07
N ALA A 37 0.29 -7.10 1.26
CA ALA A 37 -0.61 -7.97 2.02
C ALA A 37 -1.99 -8.12 1.36
N LEU A 38 -2.52 -7.05 0.76
CA LEU A 38 -3.74 -7.15 -0.03
C LEU A 38 -3.58 -8.14 -1.20
N GLY A 39 -2.45 -8.08 -1.91
CA GLY A 39 -2.12 -9.03 -2.97
C GLY A 39 -2.07 -10.48 -2.46
N GLN A 40 -1.46 -10.71 -1.30
CA GLN A 40 -1.40 -12.04 -0.69
C GLN A 40 -2.79 -12.55 -0.29
N ALA A 41 -3.61 -11.70 0.33
CA ALA A 41 -4.97 -12.05 0.74
C ALA A 41 -5.86 -12.41 -0.45
N ILE A 42 -5.79 -11.62 -1.53
CA ILE A 42 -6.51 -11.91 -2.78
C ILE A 42 -6.03 -13.23 -3.39
N HIS A 43 -4.71 -13.47 -3.42
CA HIS A 43 -4.18 -14.71 -3.96
C HIS A 43 -4.65 -15.94 -3.17
N ALA A 44 -4.66 -15.85 -1.83
CA ALA A 44 -5.20 -16.90 -0.97
C ALA A 44 -6.68 -17.18 -1.26
N LEU A 45 -7.50 -16.15 -1.45
CA LEU A 45 -8.90 -16.29 -1.84
C LEU A 45 -9.06 -16.97 -3.19
N ILE A 46 -8.33 -16.53 -4.21
CA ILE A 46 -8.39 -17.12 -5.56
C ILE A 46 -8.09 -18.62 -5.48
N GLN A 47 -7.00 -19.00 -4.81
CA GLN A 47 -6.61 -20.40 -4.63
C GLN A 47 -7.63 -21.24 -3.85
N GLY A 48 -8.43 -20.60 -2.99
CA GLY A 48 -9.47 -21.27 -2.23
C GLY A 48 -10.79 -21.43 -2.97
N LEU A 49 -11.06 -20.54 -3.93
CA LEU A 49 -12.29 -20.50 -4.72
C LEU A 49 -12.13 -21.19 -6.09
N GLU A 50 -10.90 -21.36 -6.55
CA GLU A 50 -10.59 -22.07 -7.78
C GLU A 50 -10.89 -23.56 -7.62
N GLU A 51 -11.87 -24.03 -8.38
CA GLU A 51 -12.20 -25.45 -8.50
C GLU A 51 -11.29 -26.08 -9.54
N ILE A 52 -10.46 -27.03 -9.11
CA ILE A 52 -9.56 -27.78 -9.99
C ILE A 52 -10.25 -29.08 -10.39
N PRO A 53 -10.48 -29.35 -11.69
CA PRO A 53 -11.25 -30.52 -12.15
C PRO A 53 -10.71 -31.88 -11.68
N ASP A 54 -9.40 -31.98 -11.45
CA ASP A 54 -8.70 -33.20 -11.01
C ASP A 54 -8.54 -33.31 -9.48
N GLN A 55 -9.13 -32.39 -8.71
CA GLN A 55 -8.99 -32.36 -7.26
C GLN A 55 -10.32 -32.70 -6.58
N GLU A 56 -10.26 -33.54 -5.54
CA GLU A 56 -11.43 -33.89 -4.72
C GLU A 56 -12.10 -32.60 -4.19
N PRO A 57 -13.43 -32.45 -4.34
CA PRO A 57 -14.13 -31.27 -3.86
C PRO A 57 -14.05 -31.18 -2.34
N ASP A 58 -13.47 -30.08 -1.85
CA ASP A 58 -13.40 -29.76 -0.43
C ASP A 58 -14.31 -28.57 -0.11
N PRO A 59 -15.47 -28.80 0.53
CA PRO A 59 -16.45 -27.74 0.80
C PRO A 59 -15.96 -26.70 1.83
N GLU A 60 -14.93 -27.02 2.61
CA GLU A 60 -14.35 -26.09 3.59
C GLU A 60 -13.23 -25.22 3.01
N ARG A 61 -12.69 -25.57 1.84
CA ARG A 61 -11.59 -24.86 1.20
C ARG A 61 -11.87 -23.36 1.02
N PRO A 62 -13.06 -22.91 0.55
CA PRO A 62 -13.39 -21.49 0.47
C PRO A 62 -13.34 -20.79 1.83
N ALA A 63 -13.89 -21.43 2.87
CA ALA A 63 -13.95 -20.86 4.21
C ALA A 63 -12.57 -20.77 4.88
N ARG A 64 -11.67 -21.72 4.61
CA ARG A 64 -10.27 -21.65 5.09
C ARG A 64 -9.48 -20.57 4.36
N ALA A 65 -9.64 -20.45 3.05
CA ALA A 65 -9.02 -19.38 2.28
C ALA A 65 -9.47 -17.98 2.71
N ALA A 66 -10.77 -17.81 2.97
CA ALA A 66 -11.31 -16.56 3.49
C ALA A 66 -10.72 -16.19 4.86
N ARG A 67 -10.56 -17.18 5.75
CA ARG A 67 -9.90 -16.99 7.06
C ARG A 67 -8.44 -16.57 6.90
N LEU A 68 -7.68 -17.28 6.07
CA LEU A 68 -6.27 -16.94 5.81
C LEU A 68 -6.13 -15.52 5.23
N ALA A 69 -6.97 -15.16 4.26
CA ALA A 69 -6.98 -13.82 3.69
C ALA A 69 -7.29 -12.76 4.74
N HIS A 70 -8.26 -13.01 5.63
CA HIS A 70 -8.58 -12.11 6.72
C HIS A 70 -7.41 -11.94 7.69
N GLU A 71 -6.73 -13.03 8.05
CA GLU A 71 -5.54 -13.00 8.93
C GLU A 71 -4.38 -12.18 8.31
N LEU A 72 -4.16 -12.33 6.99
CA LEU A 72 -3.14 -11.56 6.27
C LEU A 72 -3.42 -10.05 6.27
N LEU A 73 -4.70 -9.66 6.15
CA LEU A 73 -5.11 -8.26 6.22
C LEU A 73 -4.94 -7.70 7.64
N LEU A 74 -5.40 -8.44 8.65
CA LEU A 74 -5.26 -8.04 10.07
C LEU A 74 -3.80 -7.84 10.48
N ALA A 75 -2.88 -8.68 9.97
CA ALA A 75 -1.46 -8.55 10.25
C ALA A 75 -0.86 -7.21 9.77
N GLN A 76 -1.47 -6.56 8.77
CA GLN A 76 -1.08 -5.22 8.30
C GLN A 76 -2.00 -4.09 8.78
N GLY A 77 -2.96 -4.39 9.67
CA GLY A 77 -3.95 -3.43 10.15
C GLY A 77 -4.92 -2.96 9.06
N LEU A 78 -5.24 -3.85 8.10
CA LEU A 78 -6.26 -3.65 7.08
C LEU A 78 -7.60 -4.28 7.46
#